data_AF-U4TTA4-F1
#
_entry.id   AF-U4TTA4-F1
#
_cell.length_a   1.000
_cell.length_b   1.000
_cell.length_c   1.000
_cell.angle_alpha   90.00
_cell.angle_beta   90.00
_cell.angle_gamma   90.00
#
_symmetry.space_group_name_H-M   'P 1'
#
loop_
_entity.id
_entity.type
_entity.pdbx_description
1 polymer ?
#
loop_
_entity_poly.entity_id
_entity_poly.type
_entity_poly.pdbx_seq_one_letter_code
_entity_poly.pdbx_strand_id
1 'polypeptide(L)'
;MLAGAETDQYSLLSQKFTPGIFSQETALILHGLTTEMPLHFYMTFPQGYNNHNLAKWDVTARHLVHNRYAVGITTIQSPSGDPIKVYDKERTLLDVWADSTIGPNVKYEAVETYLCGQLSVEDDLRLAAYARDLYPTTELITLMEVLAR
;
A
#
# COMPACT_ATOMS: atom_id res chain seq x y z
N MET A 1 16.01 -15.98 4.88
CA MET A 1 16.12 -15.47 6.27
C MET A 1 17.44 -14.72 6.36
N LEU A 2 17.42 -13.40 6.25
CA LEU A 2 18.60 -12.57 6.48
C LEU A 2 18.47 -12.02 7.91
N ALA A 3 19.17 -12.66 8.84
CA ALA A 3 19.38 -12.13 10.17
C ALA A 3 20.51 -11.09 10.10
N GLY A 4 20.25 -9.89 10.59
CA GLY A 4 21.27 -8.84 10.75
C GLY A 4 20.61 -7.55 11.20
N ALA A 5 20.94 -7.13 12.42
CA ALA A 5 20.50 -5.90 13.07
C ALA A 5 21.07 -4.63 12.41
N GLU A 6 20.80 -4.44 11.12
CA GLU A 6 20.79 -3.12 10.51
C GLU A 6 19.41 -2.53 10.75
N THR A 7 19.34 -1.24 11.11
CA THR A 7 18.05 -0.58 11.32
C THR A 7 17.27 -0.67 10.03
N ASP A 8 16.18 -1.45 10.01
CA ASP A 8 15.39 -1.54 8.80
C ASP A 8 14.75 -0.17 8.53
N GLN A 9 14.83 0.26 7.28
CA GLN A 9 14.42 1.60 6.87
C GLN A 9 12.92 1.82 7.10
N TYR A 10 12.08 0.78 7.04
CA TYR A 10 10.66 0.89 7.33
C TYR A 10 10.41 1.26 8.80
N SER A 11 11.08 0.60 9.74
CA SER A 11 11.01 0.93 11.17
C SER A 11 11.44 2.37 11.43
N LEU A 12 12.59 2.76 10.85
CA LEU A 12 13.16 4.10 11.03
C LEU A 12 12.22 5.19 10.50
N LEU A 13 11.68 5.01 9.29
CA LEU A 13 10.75 5.95 8.67
C LEU A 13 9.42 6.03 9.43
N SER A 14 8.87 4.88 9.86
CA SER A 14 7.64 4.80 10.66
C SER A 14 7.76 5.58 11.97
N GLN A 15 8.88 5.42 12.69
CA GLN A 15 9.15 6.16 13.93
C GLN A 15 9.36 7.65 13.67
N LYS A 16 10.12 7.99 12.63
CA LYS A 16 10.46 9.38 12.30
C LYS A 16 9.28 10.19 11.79
N PHE A 17 8.40 9.56 11.02
CA PHE A 17 7.27 10.19 10.36
C PHE A 17 5.97 9.53 10.82
N THR A 18 5.68 9.62 12.12
CA THR A 18 4.62 8.89 12.82
C THR A 18 3.20 8.96 12.20
N PRO A 19 2.78 10.07 11.55
CA PRO A 19 1.50 10.12 10.83
C PRO A 19 1.52 9.41 9.46
N GLY A 20 2.68 8.92 9.02
CA GLY A 20 2.87 8.29 7.73
C GLY A 20 2.41 6.83 7.73
N ILE A 21 1.74 6.45 6.65
CA ILE A 21 1.28 5.09 6.36
C ILE A 21 2.00 4.63 5.09
N PHE A 22 2.70 3.50 5.11
CA PHE A 22 3.26 2.94 3.88
C PHE A 22 2.15 2.64 2.87
N SER A 23 2.38 3.00 1.60
CA SER A 23 1.34 3.02 0.56
C SER A 23 1.95 2.68 -0.81
N GLN A 24 1.10 2.52 -1.83
CA GLN A 24 1.51 2.32 -3.23
C GLN A 24 2.50 1.16 -3.38
N GLU A 25 3.55 1.30 -4.20
CA GLU A 25 4.55 0.26 -4.45
C GLU A 25 5.23 -0.22 -3.15
N THR A 26 5.44 0.66 -2.17
CA THR A 26 5.98 0.28 -0.86
C THR A 26 5.03 -0.62 -0.07
N ALA A 27 3.72 -0.40 -0.16
CA ALA A 27 2.75 -1.30 0.45
C ALA A 27 2.64 -2.62 -0.33
N LEU A 28 2.74 -2.60 -1.67
CA LEU A 28 2.74 -3.82 -2.47
C LEU A 28 3.87 -4.78 -2.07
N ILE A 29 5.11 -4.28 -2.00
CA ILE A 29 6.26 -5.12 -1.63
C ILE A 29 6.17 -5.61 -0.19
N LEU A 30 5.66 -4.80 0.74
CA LEU A 30 5.45 -5.19 2.14
C LEU A 30 4.38 -6.29 2.30
N HIS A 31 3.38 -6.33 1.42
CA HIS A 31 2.37 -7.39 1.38
C HIS A 31 2.75 -8.59 0.50
N GLY A 32 3.92 -8.54 -0.16
CA GLY A 32 4.36 -9.56 -1.10
C GLY A 32 3.47 -9.67 -2.35
N LEU A 33 2.84 -8.56 -2.75
CA LEU A 33 1.98 -8.49 -3.94
C LEU A 33 2.78 -8.23 -5.22
N THR A 34 4.03 -7.80 -5.12
CA THR A 34 4.91 -7.60 -6.26
C THR A 34 6.32 -8.06 -5.90
N THR A 35 7.09 -8.45 -6.90
CA THR A 35 8.53 -8.67 -6.79
C THR A 35 9.35 -7.43 -7.16
N GLU A 36 8.71 -6.41 -7.71
CA GLU A 36 9.35 -5.16 -8.13
C GLU A 36 9.63 -4.26 -6.93
N MET A 37 10.90 -3.88 -6.77
CA MET A 37 11.31 -2.98 -5.69
C MET A 37 10.95 -1.53 -6.02
N PRO A 38 10.34 -0.77 -5.09
CA PRO A 38 10.02 0.62 -5.34
C PRO A 38 11.29 1.48 -5.43
N LEU A 39 11.28 2.49 -6.29
CA LEU A 39 12.40 3.44 -6.42
C LEU A 39 12.59 4.34 -5.20
N HIS A 40 11.50 4.60 -4.48
CA HIS A 40 11.42 5.47 -3.30
C HIS A 40 10.48 4.85 -2.27
N PHE A 41 10.52 5.33 -1.02
CA PHE A 41 9.49 4.99 -0.04
C PHE A 41 8.23 5.83 -0.29
N TYR A 42 7.13 5.18 -0.61
CA TYR A 42 5.84 5.83 -0.76
C TYR A 42 5.06 5.80 0.54
N MET A 43 4.81 6.98 1.10
CA MET A 43 4.05 7.14 2.34
C MET A 43 2.88 8.10 2.13
N THR A 44 1.76 7.79 2.76
CA THR A 44 0.58 8.65 2.79
C THR A 44 0.42 9.30 4.15
N PHE A 45 0.14 10.59 4.15
CA PHE A 45 0.00 11.43 5.34
C PHE A 45 -1.39 12.10 5.36
N PRO A 46 -1.91 12.49 6.54
CA PRO A 46 -3.12 13.28 6.60
C PRO A 46 -2.85 14.68 6.04
N GLN A 47 -3.83 15.26 5.34
CA GLN A 47 -3.74 16.62 4.82
C GLN A 47 -3.41 17.61 5.94
N GLY A 48 -2.47 18.52 5.68
CA GLY A 48 -1.97 19.49 6.65
C GLY A 48 -0.70 19.05 7.39
N TYR A 49 -0.33 17.77 7.33
CA TYR A 49 1.00 17.34 7.74
C TYR A 49 2.05 17.89 6.76
N ASN A 50 3.07 18.59 7.28
CA ASN A 50 4.16 19.15 6.49
C ASN A 50 5.48 18.82 7.17
N ASN A 51 6.37 18.12 6.46
CA ASN A 51 7.71 17.83 6.96
C ASN A 51 8.74 17.97 5.84
N HIS A 52 9.59 18.99 5.95
CA HIS A 52 10.61 19.33 4.94
C HIS A 52 11.72 18.27 4.82
N ASN A 53 11.79 17.29 5.73
CA ASN A 53 12.78 16.24 5.68
C ASN A 53 12.33 15.01 4.89
N LEU A 54 11.07 14.90 4.44
CA LEU A 54 10.59 13.70 3.72
C LEU A 54 11.48 13.35 2.52
N ALA A 55 11.74 14.32 1.64
CA ALA A 55 12.58 14.11 0.46
C ALA A 55 14.04 13.76 0.79
N LYS A 56 14.58 14.23 1.93
CA LYS A 56 15.94 13.88 2.37
C LYS A 56 16.06 12.42 2.84
N TRP A 57 14.92 11.80 3.15
CA TRP A 57 14.80 10.42 3.60
C TRP A 57 14.22 9.53 2.51
N ASP A 58 14.26 9.97 1.25
CA ASP A 58 13.77 9.24 0.09
C ASP A 58 12.28 8.86 0.16
N VAL A 59 11.49 9.71 0.84
CA VAL A 59 10.04 9.52 0.97
C VAL A 59 9.28 10.36 -0.05
N THR A 60 8.56 9.69 -0.95
CA THR A 60 7.53 10.28 -1.79
C THR A 60 6.21 10.33 -1.03
N ALA A 61 5.73 11.55 -0.75
CA ALA A 61 4.58 11.77 0.12
C ALA A 61 3.29 12.02 -0.67
N ARG A 62 2.25 11.24 -0.37
CA ARG A 62 0.87 11.52 -0.75
C ARG A 62 0.12 12.12 0.44
N HIS A 63 -0.74 13.11 0.21
CA HIS A 63 -1.55 13.71 1.28
C HIS A 63 -3.04 13.49 1.00
N LEU A 64 -3.77 12.99 2.00
CA LEU A 64 -5.20 12.69 1.86
C LEU A 64 -6.03 13.40 2.94
N VAL A 65 -7.23 13.84 2.54
CA VAL A 65 -8.29 14.24 3.49
C VAL A 65 -8.58 13.10 4.47
N HIS A 66 -9.02 13.45 5.69
CA HIS A 66 -9.14 12.51 6.81
C HIS A 66 -9.95 11.24 6.48
N ASN A 67 -11.09 11.40 5.80
CA ASN A 67 -11.97 10.28 5.42
C ASN A 67 -11.30 9.28 4.46
N ARG A 68 -10.40 9.74 3.57
CA ARG A 68 -9.62 8.85 2.71
C ARG A 68 -8.36 8.33 3.39
N TYR A 69 -7.75 9.13 4.28
CA TYR A 69 -6.56 8.74 5.01
C TYR A 69 -6.83 7.56 5.97
N ALA A 70 -7.96 7.56 6.66
CA ALA A 70 -8.22 6.59 7.73
C ALA A 70 -8.58 5.16 7.24
N VAL A 71 -9.03 5.00 6.00
CA VAL A 71 -9.58 3.74 5.49
C VAL A 71 -8.47 2.76 5.10
N GLY A 72 -8.54 1.54 5.65
CA GLY A 72 -7.62 0.44 5.33
C GLY A 72 -6.27 0.50 6.01
N ILE A 73 -6.08 1.33 7.05
CA ILE A 73 -4.83 1.32 7.83
C ILE A 73 -4.77 0.02 8.64
N THR A 74 -3.68 -0.74 8.47
CA THR A 74 -3.35 -1.92 9.28
C THR A 74 -1.92 -1.82 9.82
N THR A 75 -1.53 -2.77 10.66
CA THR A 75 -0.18 -2.89 11.22
C THR A 75 0.42 -4.22 10.84
N ILE A 76 1.63 -4.21 10.30
CA ILE A 76 2.43 -5.41 10.01
C ILE A 76 3.75 -5.34 10.75
N GLN A 77 4.48 -6.45 10.79
CA GLN A 77 5.86 -6.47 11.26
C GLN A 77 6.79 -6.09 10.11
N SER A 78 7.69 -5.16 10.35
CA SER A 78 8.80 -4.85 9.44
C SER A 78 9.80 -6.02 9.38
N PRO A 79 10.77 -6.01 8.44
CA PRO A 79 11.82 -7.03 8.39
C PRO A 79 12.61 -7.20 9.69
N SER A 80 12.75 -6.13 10.48
CA SER A 80 13.39 -6.20 11.81
C SER A 80 12.43 -6.60 12.94
N GLY A 81 11.13 -6.72 12.67
CA GLY A 81 10.11 -7.13 13.63
C GLY A 81 9.49 -5.98 14.42
N ASP A 82 9.63 -4.73 13.97
CA ASP A 82 8.93 -3.60 14.56
C ASP A 82 7.53 -3.43 13.93
N PRO A 83 6.53 -2.98 14.70
CA PRO A 83 5.22 -2.68 14.15
C PRO A 83 5.27 -1.41 13.28
N ILE A 84 4.86 -1.54 12.02
CA ILE A 84 4.75 -0.43 11.07
C ILE A 84 3.33 -0.33 10.51
N LYS A 85 2.90 0.90 10.21
CA LYS A 85 1.59 1.15 9.60
C LYS A 85 1.67 1.10 8.08
N VAL A 86 0.77 0.35 7.48
CA VAL A 86 0.65 0.18 6.02
C VAL A 86 -0.84 0.17 5.66
N TYR A 87 -1.20 0.56 4.44
CA TYR A 87 -2.54 0.26 3.94
C TYR A 87 -2.67 -1.24 3.67
N ASP A 88 -3.83 -1.83 3.97
CA ASP A 88 -4.12 -3.24 3.69
C ASP A 88 -4.06 -3.56 2.18
N LYS A 89 -4.17 -4.85 1.83
CA LYS A 89 -4.02 -5.31 0.45
C LYS A 89 -5.08 -4.72 -0.46
N GLU A 90 -6.34 -4.73 -0.03
CA GLU A 90 -7.47 -4.24 -0.81
C GLU A 90 -7.36 -2.75 -1.10
N ARG A 91 -7.00 -1.96 -0.08
CA ARG A 91 -6.77 -0.53 -0.23
C ARG A 91 -5.57 -0.25 -1.13
N THR A 92 -4.49 -1.01 -0.97
CA THR A 92 -3.28 -0.86 -1.77
C THR A 92 -3.54 -1.14 -3.24
N LEU A 93 -4.27 -2.20 -3.58
CA LEU A 93 -4.63 -2.53 -4.96
C LEU A 93 -5.43 -1.41 -5.63
N LEU A 94 -6.43 -0.86 -4.94
CA LEU A 94 -7.24 0.23 -5.46
C LEU A 94 -6.42 1.52 -5.66
N ASP A 95 -5.59 1.86 -4.67
CA ASP A 95 -4.70 3.03 -4.74
C ASP A 95 -3.72 2.91 -5.91
N VAL A 96 -3.15 1.72 -6.13
CA VAL A 96 -2.21 1.46 -7.23
C VAL A 96 -2.92 1.43 -8.57
N TRP A 97 -4.07 0.78 -8.65
CA TRP A 97 -4.83 0.66 -9.91
C TRP A 97 -5.24 2.03 -10.44
N ALA A 98 -5.68 2.92 -9.55
CA ALA A 98 -6.07 4.29 -9.88
C ALA A 98 -4.89 5.21 -10.22
N ASP A 99 -3.66 4.86 -9.85
CA ASP A 99 -2.50 5.71 -10.06
C ASP A 99 -1.93 5.55 -11.48
N SER A 100 -2.09 6.58 -12.33
CA SER A 100 -1.60 6.54 -13.71
C SER A 100 -0.08 6.54 -13.84
N THR A 101 0.67 6.86 -12.78
CA THR A 101 2.14 6.88 -12.85
C THR A 101 2.76 5.50 -12.65
N ILE A 102 2.01 4.55 -12.09
CA ILE A 102 2.48 3.19 -11.88
C ILE A 102 2.32 2.38 -13.17
N GLY A 103 3.40 1.72 -13.58
CA GLY A 103 3.44 0.96 -14.83
C GLY A 103 2.47 -0.24 -14.82
N PRO A 104 1.91 -0.63 -15.98
CA PRO A 104 0.92 -1.69 -16.07
C PRO A 104 1.42 -3.04 -15.52
N ASN A 105 2.69 -3.39 -15.73
CA ASN A 105 3.25 -4.65 -15.26
C ASN A 105 3.10 -4.83 -13.74
N VAL A 106 3.47 -3.81 -12.96
CA VAL A 106 3.33 -3.82 -11.48
C VAL A 106 1.86 -3.95 -11.08
N LYS A 107 0.95 -3.28 -11.81
CA LYS A 107 -0.49 -3.37 -11.53
C LYS A 107 -1.03 -4.77 -11.76
N TYR A 108 -0.73 -5.37 -12.92
CA TYR A 108 -1.22 -6.70 -13.26
C TYR A 108 -0.62 -7.78 -12.36
N GLU A 109 0.69 -7.73 -12.07
CA GLU A 109 1.34 -8.64 -11.13
C GLU A 109 0.69 -8.56 -9.74
N ALA A 110 0.40 -7.35 -9.24
CA ALA A 110 -0.26 -7.16 -7.96
C ALA A 110 -1.65 -7.81 -7.91
N VAL A 111 -2.45 -7.63 -8.96
CA VAL A 111 -3.79 -8.20 -9.06
C VAL A 111 -3.73 -9.73 -9.17
N GLU A 112 -2.86 -10.27 -10.03
CA GLU A 112 -2.68 -11.71 -10.21
C GLU A 112 -2.19 -12.39 -8.92
N THR A 113 -1.21 -11.78 -8.24
CA THR A 113 -0.67 -12.29 -6.98
C THR A 113 -1.71 -12.27 -5.87
N TYR A 114 -2.54 -11.22 -5.83
CA TYR A 114 -3.66 -11.14 -4.91
C TYR A 114 -4.70 -12.25 -5.16
N LEU A 115 -5.11 -12.45 -6.42
CA LEU A 115 -6.08 -13.47 -6.82
C LEU A 115 -5.57 -14.90 -6.60
N CYS A 116 -4.26 -15.14 -6.79
CA CYS A 116 -3.62 -16.42 -6.49
C CYS A 116 -3.52 -16.69 -4.97
N GLY A 117 -3.74 -15.68 -4.13
CA GLY A 117 -3.79 -15.82 -2.69
C GLY A 117 -4.99 -16.62 -2.20
N GLN A 118 -4.96 -17.05 -0.93
CA GLN A 118 -6.12 -17.64 -0.27
C GLN A 118 -7.12 -16.54 0.12
N LEU A 119 -7.86 -16.01 -0.86
CA LEU A 119 -8.86 -14.98 -0.64
C LEU A 119 -10.04 -15.52 0.17
N SER A 120 -10.43 -14.78 1.21
CA SER A 120 -11.64 -15.05 1.97
C SER A 120 -12.79 -14.18 1.48
N VAL A 121 -14.03 -14.60 1.81
CA VAL A 121 -15.23 -13.79 1.57
C VAL A 121 -15.12 -12.40 2.22
N GLU A 122 -14.41 -12.29 3.35
CA GLU A 122 -14.23 -11.03 4.06
C GLU A 122 -13.30 -10.06 3.30
N ASP A 123 -12.30 -10.59 2.60
CA ASP A 123 -11.39 -9.81 1.76
C ASP A 123 -12.12 -9.26 0.53
N ASP A 124 -12.93 -10.09 -0.14
CA ASP A 124 -13.77 -9.68 -1.27
C ASP A 124 -14.76 -8.57 -0.87
N LEU A 125 -15.44 -8.74 0.27
CA LEU A 125 -16.38 -7.74 0.78
C LEU A 125 -15.67 -6.42 1.14
N ARG A 126 -14.45 -6.50 1.69
CA ARG A 126 -13.64 -5.33 2.01
C ARG A 126 -13.22 -4.57 0.75
N LEU A 127 -12.72 -5.29 -0.27
CA LEU A 127 -12.37 -4.70 -1.56
C LEU A 127 -13.56 -4.00 -2.21
N ALA A 128 -14.72 -4.66 -2.26
CA ALA A 128 -15.94 -4.09 -2.82
C ALA A 128 -16.40 -2.83 -2.05
N ALA A 129 -16.31 -2.85 -0.71
CA ALA A 129 -16.63 -1.68 0.11
C ALA A 129 -15.69 -0.51 -0.18
N TYR A 130 -14.38 -0.75 -0.21
CA TYR A 130 -13.40 0.29 -0.52
C TYR A 130 -13.54 0.82 -1.94
N ALA A 131 -13.80 -0.04 -2.93
CA ALA A 131 -14.02 0.37 -4.31
C ALA A 131 -15.20 1.34 -4.40
N ARG A 132 -16.34 1.00 -3.80
CA ARG A 132 -17.52 1.87 -3.76
C ARG A 132 -17.24 3.21 -3.08
N ASP A 133 -16.56 3.19 -1.94
CA ASP A 133 -16.44 4.37 -1.08
C ASP A 133 -15.28 5.30 -1.50
N LEU A 134 -14.20 4.74 -2.06
CA LEU A 134 -12.99 5.47 -2.41
C LEU A 134 -12.78 5.65 -3.92
N TYR A 135 -13.27 4.71 -4.74
CA TYR A 135 -13.00 4.66 -6.18
C TYR A 135 -14.24 4.20 -6.97
N PRO A 136 -15.35 4.96 -6.93
CA PRO A 136 -16.65 4.50 -7.45
C PRO A 136 -16.69 4.24 -8.97
N THR A 137 -15.66 4.68 -9.70
CA THR A 137 -15.50 4.48 -11.14
C THR A 137 -14.36 3.51 -11.47
N THR A 138 -13.92 2.69 -10.51
CA THR A 138 -12.84 1.73 -10.74
C THR A 138 -13.30 0.57 -11.62
N GLU A 139 -12.48 0.19 -12.59
CA GLU A 139 -12.67 -1.00 -13.43
C GLU A 139 -11.97 -2.24 -12.84
N LEU A 140 -11.33 -2.11 -11.67
CA LEU A 140 -10.53 -3.19 -11.06
C LEU A 140 -11.40 -4.42 -10.75
N ILE A 141 -12.60 -4.22 -10.20
CA ILE A 141 -13.49 -5.33 -9.84
C ILE A 141 -13.87 -6.14 -11.09
N THR A 142 -14.29 -5.46 -12.15
CA THR A 142 -14.61 -6.07 -13.44
C THR A 142 -13.42 -6.86 -14.00
N LEU A 143 -12.21 -6.30 -13.93
CA LEU A 143 -10.99 -7.00 -14.36
C LEU A 143 -10.75 -8.27 -13.54
N MET A 144 -10.87 -8.19 -12.21
CA MET A 144 -10.64 -9.33 -11.32
C MET A 144 -11.64 -10.46 -11.59
N GLU A 145 -12.90 -10.15 -11.86
CA GLU A 145 -13.92 -11.13 -12.26
C GLU A 145 -13.60 -11.84 -13.59
N VAL A 146 -12.88 -11.17 -14.49
CA VAL A 146 -12.42 -11.77 -15.76
C VAL A 146 -11.19 -12.65 -15.53
N LEU A 147 -10.24 -12.22 -14.69
CA LEU A 147 -9.01 -12.94 -14.40
C LEU A 147 -9.21 -14.16 -13.47
N ALA A 148 -10.26 -14.14 -12.63
CA ALA A 148 -10.56 -15.23 -11.69
C ALA A 148 -11.28 -16.45 -12.34
N ARG A 149 -11.52 -16.42 -13.66
CA ARG A 149 -12.15 -17.52 -14.42
C ARG A 149 -11.12 -18.50 -14.97
#